data_AF-A0A6L8VDW5-F1
#
_entry.id   AF-A0A6L8VDW5-F1
#
_cell.length_a   1.000
_cell.length_b   1.000
_cell.length_c   1.000
_cell.angle_alpha   90.00
_cell.angle_beta   90.00
_cell.angle_gamma   90.00
#
_symmetry.space_group_name_H-M   'P 1'
#
loop_
_entity.id
_entity.type
_entity.pdbx_description
1 polymer ?
#
loop_
_entity_poly.entity_id
_entity_poly.type
_entity_poly.pdbx_seq_one_letter_code
_entity_poly.pdbx_strand_id
1 'polypeptide(L)'
;MPHTFVILFILVFVAAALTYTIPSGKFERVKDQATGKSLLVTGSYHQVDSNPVSLVEIPKAIVHGLVSSADVVFFIFIIGGAFQIISSTGTIEAVTSRVAKTFANKGRWVIPIFITLFSVGGFTMGMSTEVMVFVPIGIAIARALGFDALTGTAMISLGASCGFTAGILNPFNVGLAQAIAQVPLFSGAWLRVILLICLITVTSLYLIRYAGKVRKDPTKGLVYDLEQSVSSEKVDFSKLPTIQLKHYLTIAAVIIGFGLVIWGVSKKGWWMEELGALFLTMGIVSGFCAGYGPSRIASEFVKGASSITYGAFIIGIARGIMVVLEQGNVIDSIVNGLSILVGDLPSSIQVLGMYAFQNIMNVFITSGTGMAVTTMPIMTPLSDLLGVTRQTSVLAFQLGDGITNMILPTSSALMGSLAVSGIAYQKWVRFFWPLMCMWLIIGAVFIIVANVIKYT
;
A
#
# COMPACT_ATOMS: atom_id res chain seq x y z
N MET A 1 20.41 14.52 0.13
CA MET A 1 19.77 13.30 0.69
C MET A 1 20.17 12.12 -0.17
N PRO A 2 20.54 10.96 0.40
CA PRO A 2 21.03 9.80 -0.36
C PRO A 2 19.93 9.17 -1.24
N HIS A 3 20.34 8.53 -2.33
CA HIS A 3 19.47 7.85 -3.29
C HIS A 3 18.68 6.69 -2.65
N THR A 4 17.47 6.38 -3.15
CA THR A 4 16.58 5.37 -2.54
C THR A 4 17.23 3.99 -2.40
N PHE A 5 17.96 3.53 -3.41
CA PHE A 5 18.72 2.28 -3.30
C PHE A 5 19.78 2.32 -2.20
N VAL A 6 20.46 3.45 -1.99
CA VAL A 6 21.45 3.59 -0.91
C VAL A 6 20.77 3.44 0.45
N ILE A 7 19.58 4.02 0.61
CA ILE A 7 18.78 3.85 1.84
C ILE A 7 18.43 2.38 2.05
N LEU A 8 17.94 1.69 1.02
CA LEU A 8 17.59 0.27 1.13
C LEU A 8 18.81 -0.60 1.46
N PHE A 9 19.96 -0.37 0.81
CA PHE A 9 21.19 -1.11 1.13
C PHE A 9 21.60 -0.88 2.58
N ILE A 10 21.57 0.36 3.08
CA ILE A 10 21.83 0.66 4.49
C ILE A 10 20.88 -0.12 5.39
N LEU A 11 19.59 -0.19 5.06
CA LEU A 11 18.62 -0.95 5.85
C LEU A 11 18.90 -2.46 5.85
N VAL A 12 19.38 -3.02 4.73
CA VAL A 12 19.82 -4.43 4.68
C VAL A 12 21.03 -4.66 5.60
N PHE A 13 22.00 -3.74 5.62
CA PHE A 13 23.14 -3.81 6.54
C PHE A 13 22.70 -3.71 8.01
N VAL A 14 21.76 -2.80 8.31
CA VAL A 14 21.18 -2.69 9.66
C VAL A 14 20.46 -3.97 10.05
N ALA A 15 19.65 -4.55 9.16
CA ALA A 15 18.98 -5.83 9.40
C ALA A 15 19.98 -6.96 9.67
N ALA A 16 21.09 -7.03 8.92
CA ALA A 16 22.15 -8.00 9.15
C ALA A 16 22.81 -7.78 10.52
N ALA A 17 23.12 -6.53 10.90
CA ALA A 17 23.66 -6.21 12.21
C ALA A 17 22.73 -6.64 13.35
N LEU A 18 21.41 -6.46 13.18
CA LEU A 18 20.43 -6.92 14.17
C LEU A 18 20.48 -8.43 14.40
N THR A 19 20.88 -9.24 13.40
CA THR A 19 21.03 -10.70 13.56
C THR A 19 22.17 -11.11 14.50
N TYR A 20 23.12 -10.22 14.78
CA TYR A 20 24.18 -10.46 15.77
C TYR A 20 23.76 -10.09 17.19
N THR A 21 22.86 -9.11 17.33
CA THR A 21 22.44 -8.60 18.64
C THR A 21 21.19 -9.28 19.18
N ILE A 22 20.30 -9.72 18.30
CA ILE A 22 19.03 -10.36 18.68
C ILE A 22 19.24 -11.88 18.66
N PRO A 23 18.94 -12.60 19.76
CA PRO A 23 19.05 -14.06 19.79
C PRO A 23 18.20 -14.73 18.70
N SER A 24 18.72 -15.77 18.07
CA SER A 24 17.94 -16.59 17.14
C SER A 24 16.91 -17.43 17.91
N GLY A 25 15.67 -17.45 17.42
CA GLY A 25 14.58 -18.18 18.05
C GLY A 25 13.50 -18.58 17.07
N LYS A 26 12.68 -19.56 17.46
CA LYS A 26 11.58 -20.06 16.63
C LYS A 26 10.34 -20.35 17.47
N PHE A 27 9.20 -20.07 16.88
CA PHE A 27 7.92 -20.67 17.30
C PHE A 27 7.65 -21.92 16.47
N GLU A 28 7.04 -22.92 17.10
CA GLU A 28 6.37 -24.00 16.38
C GLU A 28 5.20 -23.43 15.57
N ARG A 29 4.91 -24.07 14.45
CA ARG A 29 3.84 -23.63 13.54
C ARG A 29 2.94 -24.80 13.18
N VAL A 30 1.63 -24.58 13.21
CA VAL A 30 0.61 -25.56 12.82
C VAL A 30 -0.24 -25.01 11.68
N LYS A 31 -0.80 -25.90 10.85
CA LYS A 31 -1.76 -25.47 9.82
C LYS A 31 -3.11 -25.24 10.46
N ASP A 32 -3.61 -24.03 10.32
CA ASP A 32 -4.96 -23.67 10.74
C ASP A 32 -5.99 -24.28 9.79
N GLN A 33 -6.99 -24.96 10.36
CA GLN A 33 -7.99 -25.70 9.57
C GLN A 33 -9.00 -24.76 8.89
N ALA A 34 -9.22 -23.55 9.41
CA ALA A 34 -10.19 -22.59 8.87
C ALA A 34 -9.62 -21.76 7.71
N THR A 35 -8.33 -21.42 7.78
CA THR A 35 -7.65 -20.53 6.82
C THR A 35 -6.64 -21.26 5.93
N GLY A 36 -6.23 -22.48 6.29
CA GLY A 36 -5.18 -23.25 5.61
C GLY A 36 -3.78 -22.66 5.75
N LYS A 37 -3.61 -21.58 6.52
CA LYS A 37 -2.34 -20.88 6.74
C LYS A 37 -1.55 -21.50 7.89
N SER A 38 -0.23 -21.34 7.85
CA SER A 38 0.65 -21.77 8.93
C SER A 38 0.67 -20.68 10.02
N LEU A 39 0.13 -21.00 11.19
CA LEU A 39 0.04 -20.10 12.35
C LEU A 39 1.04 -20.51 13.43
N LEU A 40 1.54 -19.54 14.18
CA LEU A 40 2.39 -19.79 15.35
C LEU A 40 1.61 -20.46 16.48
N VAL A 41 2.25 -21.39 17.19
CA VAL A 41 1.73 -21.97 18.44
C VAL A 41 2.15 -21.09 19.61
N THR A 42 1.19 -20.53 20.34
CA THR A 42 1.44 -19.67 21.50
C THR A 42 2.25 -20.41 22.58
N GLY A 43 3.27 -19.77 23.14
CA GLY A 43 4.11 -20.34 24.20
C GLY A 43 5.14 -21.38 23.73
N SER A 44 5.21 -21.71 22.43
CA SER A 44 6.18 -22.66 21.87
C SER A 44 7.56 -22.06 21.55
N TYR A 45 7.78 -20.79 21.93
CA TYR A 45 9.03 -20.09 21.65
C TYR A 45 10.20 -20.81 22.31
N HIS A 46 11.22 -21.12 21.53
CA HIS A 46 12.49 -21.62 22.01
C HIS A 46 13.62 -20.95 21.24
N GLN A 47 14.75 -20.76 21.92
CA GLN A 47 15.98 -20.33 21.26
C GLN A 47 16.53 -21.46 20.41
N VAL A 48 17.12 -21.10 19.28
CA VAL A 48 17.82 -22.01 18.39
C VAL A 48 19.26 -21.55 18.25
N ASP A 49 20.10 -22.39 17.65
CA ASP A 49 21.49 -22.03 17.37
C ASP A 49 21.56 -20.70 16.62
N SER A 50 22.49 -19.85 17.07
CA SER A 50 22.69 -18.52 16.49
C SER A 50 23.07 -18.65 15.02
N ASN A 51 22.33 -17.95 14.16
CA ASN A 51 22.57 -17.95 12.72
C ASN A 51 22.72 -16.53 12.17
N PRO A 52 23.69 -15.73 12.65
CA PRO A 52 23.85 -14.35 12.22
C PRO A 52 24.23 -14.29 10.73
N VAL A 53 23.59 -13.38 10.00
CA VAL A 53 23.82 -13.24 8.55
C VAL A 53 25.13 -12.50 8.32
N SER A 54 26.07 -13.17 7.67
CA SER A 54 27.38 -12.61 7.39
C SER A 54 27.32 -11.51 6.32
N LEU A 55 28.28 -10.58 6.35
CA LEU A 55 28.39 -9.52 5.33
C LEU A 55 28.52 -10.08 3.90
N VAL A 56 29.07 -11.29 3.75
CA VAL A 56 29.26 -11.97 2.46
C VAL A 56 27.94 -12.56 1.93
N GLU A 57 26.98 -12.82 2.80
CA GLU A 57 25.65 -13.32 2.43
C GLU A 57 24.69 -12.21 2.05
N ILE A 58 24.94 -10.97 2.45
CA ILE A 58 24.10 -9.81 2.13
C ILE A 58 23.80 -9.70 0.63
N PRO A 59 24.80 -9.76 -0.30
CA PRO A 59 24.51 -9.75 -1.73
C PRO A 59 23.57 -10.88 -2.16
N LYS A 60 23.75 -12.10 -1.61
CA LYS A 60 22.88 -13.25 -1.91
C LYS A 60 21.47 -13.04 -1.36
N ALA A 61 21.33 -12.46 -0.18
CA ALA A 61 20.03 -12.13 0.42
C ALA A 61 19.26 -11.10 -0.43
N ILE A 62 19.95 -10.12 -1.04
CA ILE A 62 19.34 -9.17 -1.97
C ILE A 62 18.87 -9.87 -3.26
N VAL A 63 19.70 -10.73 -3.86
CA VAL A 63 19.29 -11.52 -5.04
C VAL A 63 18.11 -12.42 -4.70
N HIS A 64 18.13 -13.08 -3.53
CA HIS A 64 17.02 -13.88 -3.07
C HIS A 64 15.77 -13.03 -2.81
N GLY A 65 15.90 -11.80 -2.31
CA GLY A 65 14.80 -10.84 -2.20
C GLY A 65 14.16 -10.51 -3.55
N LEU A 66 14.98 -10.30 -4.58
CA LEU A 66 14.51 -10.08 -5.96
C LEU A 66 13.77 -11.31 -6.51
N VAL A 67 14.32 -12.51 -6.33
CA VAL A 67 13.71 -13.77 -6.82
C VAL A 67 12.43 -14.10 -6.04
N SER A 68 12.42 -13.93 -4.72
CA SER A 68 11.26 -14.21 -3.86
C SER A 68 10.13 -13.18 -4.01
N SER A 69 10.39 -12.04 -4.66
CA SER A 69 9.37 -11.05 -5.02
C SER A 69 9.03 -11.07 -6.51
N ALA A 70 9.42 -12.13 -7.24
CA ALA A 70 9.27 -12.18 -8.69
C ALA A 70 7.80 -12.04 -9.12
N ASP A 71 6.87 -12.67 -8.40
CA ASP A 71 5.43 -12.55 -8.59
C ASP A 71 4.99 -11.08 -8.56
N VAL A 72 5.37 -10.32 -7.53
CA VAL A 72 5.04 -8.90 -7.38
C VAL A 72 5.70 -8.06 -8.47
N VAL A 73 6.98 -8.32 -8.75
CA VAL A 73 7.77 -7.58 -9.74
C VAL A 73 7.20 -7.77 -11.15
N PHE A 74 6.92 -9.00 -11.56
CA PHE A 74 6.34 -9.29 -12.88
C PHE A 74 4.91 -8.76 -12.99
N PHE A 75 4.12 -8.86 -11.92
CA PHE A 75 2.78 -8.27 -11.88
C PHE A 75 2.82 -6.75 -12.13
N ILE A 76 3.77 -6.05 -11.51
CA ILE A 76 4.00 -4.61 -11.69
C ILE A 76 4.45 -4.28 -13.12
N PHE A 77 5.31 -5.10 -13.73
CA PHE A 77 5.67 -4.91 -15.14
C PHE A 77 4.49 -5.08 -16.08
N ILE A 78 3.63 -6.08 -15.82
CA ILE A 78 2.42 -6.32 -16.61
C ILE A 78 1.47 -5.13 -16.51
N ILE A 79 1.22 -4.65 -15.29
CA ILE A 79 0.40 -3.46 -15.06
C ILE A 79 1.01 -2.26 -15.78
N GLY A 80 2.32 -2.04 -15.61
CA GLY A 80 3.04 -0.96 -16.25
C GLY A 80 2.90 -0.93 -17.77
N GLY A 81 3.11 -2.08 -18.40
CA GLY A 81 2.94 -2.24 -19.84
C GLY A 81 1.50 -2.05 -20.30
N ALA A 82 0.53 -2.64 -19.60
CA ALA A 82 -0.89 -2.49 -19.91
C ALA A 82 -1.35 -1.02 -19.82
N PHE A 83 -0.92 -0.30 -18.78
CA PHE A 83 -1.28 1.10 -18.60
C PHE A 83 -0.57 2.03 -19.57
N GLN A 84 0.65 1.72 -19.98
CA GLN A 84 1.29 2.46 -21.06
C GLN A 84 0.51 2.30 -22.38
N ILE A 85 0.03 1.09 -22.71
CA ILE A 85 -0.84 0.91 -23.87
C ILE A 85 -2.09 1.79 -23.73
N ILE A 86 -2.81 1.69 -22.61
CA ILE A 86 -4.04 2.48 -22.36
C ILE A 86 -3.76 3.99 -22.44
N SER A 87 -2.67 4.47 -21.83
CA SER A 87 -2.28 5.88 -21.86
C SER A 87 -1.98 6.33 -23.27
N SER A 88 -1.20 5.55 -24.03
CA SER A 88 -0.81 5.91 -25.40
C SER A 88 -2.00 6.09 -26.34
N THR A 89 -3.16 5.49 -26.04
CA THR A 89 -4.40 5.65 -26.82
C THR A 89 -4.96 7.08 -26.84
N GLY A 90 -4.51 7.97 -25.96
CA GLY A 90 -5.08 9.32 -25.78
C GLY A 90 -6.33 9.36 -24.89
N THR A 91 -6.75 8.20 -24.37
CA THR A 91 -7.98 8.07 -23.56
C THR A 91 -7.85 8.76 -22.21
N ILE A 92 -6.68 8.67 -21.56
CA ILE A 92 -6.45 9.30 -20.25
C ILE A 92 -6.54 10.83 -20.40
N GLU A 93 -5.96 11.39 -21.45
CA GLU A 93 -5.98 12.81 -21.78
C GLU A 93 -7.41 13.28 -22.09
N ALA A 94 -8.18 12.48 -22.85
CA ALA A 94 -9.56 12.79 -23.20
C ALA A 94 -10.51 12.75 -21.98
N VAL A 95 -10.35 11.76 -21.09
CA VAL A 95 -11.08 11.67 -19.82
C VAL A 95 -10.68 12.81 -18.89
N THR A 96 -9.38 13.05 -18.73
CA THR A 96 -8.83 14.13 -17.90
C THR A 96 -9.33 15.49 -18.38
N SER A 97 -9.34 15.74 -19.70
CA SER A 97 -9.92 16.94 -20.29
C SER A 97 -11.38 17.16 -19.87
N ARG A 98 -12.19 16.10 -19.97
CA ARG A 98 -13.62 16.16 -19.64
C ARG A 98 -13.84 16.36 -18.15
N VAL A 99 -13.12 15.64 -17.30
CA VAL A 99 -13.15 15.80 -15.84
C VAL A 99 -12.67 17.21 -15.48
N ALA A 100 -11.52 17.65 -15.96
CA ALA A 100 -10.99 19.00 -15.72
C ALA A 100 -11.99 20.09 -16.13
N LYS A 101 -12.64 19.99 -17.30
CA LYS A 101 -13.70 20.93 -17.72
C LYS A 101 -14.93 20.88 -16.80
N THR A 102 -15.34 19.69 -16.39
CA THR A 102 -16.48 19.49 -15.48
C THR A 102 -16.20 20.05 -14.08
N PHE A 103 -14.95 19.95 -13.63
CA PHE A 103 -14.52 20.31 -12.29
C PHE A 103 -13.71 21.62 -12.22
N ALA A 104 -13.55 22.34 -13.34
CA ALA A 104 -12.79 23.60 -13.42
C ALA A 104 -13.25 24.62 -12.38
N ASN A 105 -14.57 24.67 -12.13
CA ASN A 105 -15.20 25.56 -11.16
C ASN A 105 -15.28 24.97 -9.73
N LYS A 106 -14.86 23.71 -9.55
CA LYS A 106 -14.94 22.96 -8.28
C LYS A 106 -13.56 22.54 -7.74
N GLY A 107 -12.47 23.17 -8.18
CA GLY A 107 -11.10 22.66 -8.04
C GLY A 107 -10.67 22.09 -6.68
N ARG A 108 -11.16 22.62 -5.54
CA ARG A 108 -10.84 22.07 -4.20
C ARG A 108 -11.62 20.80 -3.81
N TRP A 109 -12.79 20.58 -4.40
CA TRP A 109 -13.67 19.43 -4.10
C TRP A 109 -13.24 18.14 -4.80
N VAL A 110 -12.39 18.24 -5.83
CA VAL A 110 -11.83 17.08 -6.51
C VAL A 110 -11.05 16.20 -5.54
N ILE A 111 -10.31 16.81 -4.60
CA ILE A 111 -9.52 16.10 -3.58
C ILE A 111 -10.38 15.13 -2.74
N PRO A 112 -11.40 15.59 -1.98
CA PRO A 112 -12.20 14.69 -1.15
C PRO A 112 -13.01 13.67 -1.98
N ILE A 113 -13.45 14.03 -3.19
CA ILE A 113 -14.16 13.10 -4.08
C ILE A 113 -13.26 11.93 -4.46
N PHE A 114 -12.03 12.20 -4.89
CA PHE A 114 -11.09 11.15 -5.29
C PHE A 114 -10.61 10.33 -4.09
N ILE A 115 -10.30 10.96 -2.96
CA ILE A 115 -9.94 10.23 -1.73
C ILE A 115 -11.07 9.25 -1.35
N THR A 116 -12.32 9.72 -1.36
CA THR A 116 -13.48 8.89 -1.03
C THR A 116 -13.66 7.76 -2.05
N LEU A 117 -13.60 8.05 -3.34
CA LEU A 117 -13.73 7.05 -4.41
C LEU A 117 -12.70 5.93 -4.26
N PHE A 118 -11.43 6.29 -4.09
CA PHE A 118 -10.34 5.33 -3.96
C PHE A 118 -10.37 4.57 -2.64
N SER A 119 -10.91 5.17 -1.58
CA SER A 119 -11.11 4.48 -0.31
C SER A 119 -12.05 3.28 -0.43
N VAL A 120 -13.03 3.30 -1.34
CA VAL A 120 -13.94 2.17 -1.58
C VAL A 120 -13.17 0.92 -1.99
N GLY A 121 -12.21 1.04 -2.91
CA GLY A 121 -11.35 -0.09 -3.27
C GLY A 121 -10.54 -0.60 -2.08
N GLY A 122 -9.99 0.32 -1.29
CA GLY A 122 -9.20 -0.03 -0.11
C GLY A 122 -10.00 -0.79 0.95
N PHE A 123 -11.19 -0.30 1.33
CA PHE A 123 -11.95 -0.91 2.43
C PHE A 123 -12.74 -2.15 2.02
N THR A 124 -13.04 -2.34 0.72
CA THR A 124 -13.81 -3.50 0.24
C THR A 124 -12.92 -4.67 -0.15
N MET A 125 -12.03 -4.47 -1.11
CA MET A 125 -11.20 -5.53 -1.69
C MET A 125 -9.75 -5.50 -1.20
N GLY A 126 -9.41 -4.60 -0.28
CA GLY A 126 -8.03 -4.45 0.18
C GLY A 126 -7.10 -3.85 -0.87
N MET A 127 -7.65 -3.02 -1.77
CA MET A 127 -6.91 -2.41 -2.87
C MET A 127 -5.67 -1.69 -2.35
N SER A 128 -4.49 -2.10 -2.82
CA SER A 128 -3.21 -1.59 -2.34
C SER A 128 -2.22 -1.50 -3.50
N THR A 129 -1.81 -2.63 -4.06
CA THR A 129 -0.90 -2.69 -5.22
C THR A 129 -1.55 -2.19 -6.50
N GLU A 130 -2.85 -2.39 -6.66
CA GLU A 130 -3.63 -2.01 -7.83
C GLU A 130 -3.77 -0.48 -7.93
N VAL A 131 -3.50 0.25 -6.85
CA VAL A 131 -3.66 1.72 -6.78
C VAL A 131 -2.71 2.44 -7.72
N MET A 132 -1.51 1.88 -7.90
CA MET A 132 -0.44 2.38 -8.78
C MET A 132 -0.96 2.72 -10.19
N VAL A 133 -1.88 1.90 -10.68
CA VAL A 133 -2.57 2.02 -11.96
C VAL A 133 -3.19 3.40 -12.19
N PHE A 134 -3.81 3.94 -11.13
CA PHE A 134 -4.65 5.12 -11.22
C PHE A 134 -3.87 6.40 -10.90
N VAL A 135 -2.64 6.27 -10.42
CA VAL A 135 -1.78 7.40 -10.05
C VAL A 135 -1.55 8.36 -11.23
N PRO A 136 -1.25 7.91 -12.48
CA PRO A 136 -1.13 8.82 -13.63
C PRO A 136 -2.38 9.65 -13.87
N ILE A 137 -3.57 9.06 -13.70
CA ILE A 137 -4.85 9.75 -13.88
C ILE A 137 -5.00 10.84 -12.82
N GLY A 138 -4.67 10.53 -11.55
CA GLY A 138 -4.65 11.50 -10.47
C GLY A 138 -3.71 12.68 -10.74
N ILE A 139 -2.49 12.39 -11.23
CA ILE A 139 -1.50 13.41 -11.62
C ILE A 139 -2.02 14.31 -12.74
N ALA A 140 -2.57 13.72 -13.80
CA ALA A 140 -3.10 14.46 -14.93
C ALA A 140 -4.22 15.43 -14.50
N ILE A 141 -5.13 14.96 -13.65
CA ILE A 141 -6.23 15.79 -13.10
C ILE A 141 -5.68 16.87 -12.17
N ALA A 142 -4.72 16.55 -11.29
CA ALA A 142 -4.14 17.52 -10.38
C ALA A 142 -3.46 18.67 -11.15
N ARG A 143 -2.63 18.34 -12.14
CA ARG A 143 -1.97 19.32 -13.01
C ARG A 143 -2.98 20.17 -13.78
N ALA A 144 -4.07 19.56 -14.28
CA ALA A 144 -5.13 20.29 -14.97
C ALA A 144 -5.84 21.34 -14.10
N LEU A 145 -5.85 21.16 -12.78
CA LEU A 145 -6.44 22.08 -11.81
C LEU A 145 -5.43 23.09 -11.23
N GLY A 146 -4.18 23.06 -11.72
CA GLY A 146 -3.08 23.91 -11.24
C GLY A 146 -2.46 23.43 -9.92
N PHE A 147 -2.60 22.15 -9.58
CA PHE A 147 -1.84 21.49 -8.53
C PHE A 147 -0.59 20.80 -9.10
N ASP A 148 0.12 20.01 -8.29
CA ASP A 148 1.31 19.26 -8.68
C ASP A 148 1.07 17.74 -8.76
N ALA A 149 2.05 16.99 -9.30
CA ALA A 149 2.00 15.53 -9.34
C ALA A 149 1.86 14.93 -7.94
N LEU A 150 2.47 15.52 -6.91
CA LEU A 150 2.34 15.04 -5.54
C LEU A 150 0.90 15.05 -5.06
N THR A 151 0.15 16.12 -5.35
CA THR A 151 -1.27 16.20 -5.05
C THR A 151 -2.06 15.10 -5.77
N GLY A 152 -1.75 14.89 -7.06
CA GLY A 152 -2.35 13.83 -7.87
C GLY A 152 -2.13 12.45 -7.32
N THR A 153 -0.89 12.09 -7.04
CA THR A 153 -0.51 10.81 -6.42
C THR A 153 -1.19 10.64 -5.07
N ALA A 154 -1.17 11.68 -4.22
CA ALA A 154 -1.75 11.63 -2.89
C ALA A 154 -3.27 11.40 -2.90
N MET A 155 -4.03 12.01 -3.81
CA MET A 155 -5.48 11.79 -3.92
C MET A 155 -5.83 10.31 -4.14
N ILE A 156 -5.02 9.62 -4.92
CA ILE A 156 -5.25 8.23 -5.33
C ILE A 156 -4.69 7.28 -4.26
N SER A 157 -3.39 7.39 -3.99
CA SER A 157 -2.66 6.52 -3.06
C SER A 157 -3.22 6.62 -1.64
N LEU A 158 -3.35 7.84 -1.09
CA LEU A 158 -3.87 8.00 0.28
C LEU A 158 -5.37 7.73 0.37
N GLY A 159 -6.13 7.89 -0.72
CA GLY A 159 -7.53 7.49 -0.79
C GLY A 159 -7.68 6.01 -0.54
N ALA A 160 -6.98 5.19 -1.33
CA ALA A 160 -6.96 3.74 -1.14
C ALA A 160 -6.40 3.35 0.23
N SER A 161 -5.33 4.01 0.71
CA SER A 161 -4.78 3.74 2.04
C SER A 161 -5.72 4.07 3.19
N CYS A 162 -6.53 5.15 3.10
CA CYS A 162 -7.58 5.42 4.09
C CYS A 162 -8.56 4.25 4.14
N GLY A 163 -8.99 3.77 2.97
CA GLY A 163 -9.85 2.61 2.83
C GLY A 163 -9.25 1.35 3.43
N PHE A 164 -8.02 1.01 3.03
CA PHE A 164 -7.29 -0.16 3.49
C PHE A 164 -7.09 -0.14 5.01
N THR A 165 -6.66 1.01 5.55
CA THR A 165 -6.46 1.24 6.99
C THR A 165 -7.75 1.10 7.77
N ALA A 166 -8.91 1.48 7.20
CA ALA A 166 -10.21 1.31 7.83
C ALA A 166 -10.84 -0.08 7.61
N GLY A 167 -10.49 -0.78 6.53
CA GLY A 167 -10.64 -2.24 6.38
C GLY A 167 -12.04 -2.79 6.66
N ILE A 168 -13.11 -2.08 6.30
CA ILE A 168 -14.50 -2.41 6.69
C ILE A 168 -14.90 -3.83 6.22
N LEU A 169 -14.57 -4.18 4.97
CA LEU A 169 -14.88 -5.48 4.36
C LEU A 169 -13.64 -6.17 3.77
N ASN A 170 -12.44 -5.70 4.11
CA ASN A 170 -11.19 -6.20 3.53
C ASN A 170 -10.92 -7.66 3.98
N PRO A 171 -11.04 -8.66 3.09
CA PRO A 171 -10.91 -10.06 3.48
C PRO A 171 -9.46 -10.48 3.72
N PHE A 172 -8.49 -9.78 3.12
CA PHE A 172 -7.08 -10.14 3.17
C PHE A 172 -6.36 -9.60 4.40
N ASN A 173 -6.88 -8.53 4.99
CA ASN A 173 -6.36 -7.97 6.23
C ASN A 173 -7.30 -8.31 7.39
N VAL A 174 -8.43 -7.61 7.49
CA VAL A 174 -9.34 -7.72 8.64
C VAL A 174 -10.01 -9.08 8.70
N GLY A 175 -10.50 -9.59 7.57
CA GLY A 175 -11.13 -10.91 7.52
C GLY A 175 -10.19 -12.02 7.99
N LEU A 176 -8.94 -12.02 7.52
CA LEU A 176 -7.92 -12.98 7.96
C LEU A 176 -7.59 -12.83 9.45
N ALA A 177 -7.37 -11.61 9.93
CA ALA A 177 -7.08 -11.39 11.35
C ALA A 177 -8.25 -11.80 12.26
N GLN A 178 -9.50 -11.56 11.84
CA GLN A 178 -10.69 -12.00 12.56
C GLN A 178 -10.85 -13.51 12.57
N ALA A 179 -10.55 -14.18 11.45
CA ALA A 179 -10.55 -15.64 11.39
C ALA A 179 -9.55 -16.23 12.38
N ILE A 180 -8.32 -15.70 12.43
CA ILE A 180 -7.29 -16.13 13.38
C ILE A 180 -7.71 -15.84 14.82
N ALA A 181 -8.29 -14.66 15.07
CA ALA A 181 -8.80 -14.25 16.38
C ALA A 181 -10.08 -15.00 16.80
N GLN A 182 -10.67 -15.81 15.93
CA GLN A 182 -11.91 -16.54 16.17
C GLN A 182 -13.09 -15.61 16.55
N VAL A 183 -13.19 -14.46 15.88
CA VAL A 183 -14.32 -13.53 15.99
C VAL A 183 -15.11 -13.51 14.68
N PRO A 184 -16.42 -13.19 14.71
CA PRO A 184 -17.23 -13.24 13.50
C PRO A 184 -16.69 -12.31 12.41
N LEU A 185 -16.61 -12.83 11.16
CA LEU A 185 -16.07 -12.07 10.05
C LEU A 185 -16.85 -10.77 9.82
N PHE A 186 -16.08 -9.70 9.70
CA PHE A 186 -16.52 -8.32 9.56
C PHE A 186 -17.35 -7.77 10.73
N SER A 187 -17.40 -8.43 11.89
CA SER A 187 -18.02 -7.88 13.11
C SER A 187 -17.41 -6.53 13.52
N GLY A 188 -18.17 -5.70 14.22
CA GLY A 188 -17.71 -4.39 14.65
C GLY A 188 -17.50 -3.37 13.53
N ALA A 189 -17.97 -3.62 12.30
CA ALA A 189 -17.76 -2.73 11.14
C ALA A 189 -18.08 -1.24 11.38
N TRP A 190 -19.05 -0.96 12.26
CA TRP A 190 -19.49 0.41 12.58
C TRP A 190 -18.34 1.32 13.06
N LEU A 191 -17.42 0.83 13.92
CA LEU A 191 -16.31 1.65 14.42
C LEU A 191 -15.30 1.93 13.30
N ARG A 192 -15.10 0.96 12.41
CA ARG A 192 -14.27 1.07 11.22
C ARG A 192 -14.84 2.04 10.18
N VAL A 193 -16.17 2.15 10.07
CA VAL A 193 -16.83 3.21 9.27
C VAL A 193 -16.53 4.60 9.82
N ILE A 194 -16.62 4.79 11.14
CA ILE A 194 -16.31 6.08 11.77
C ILE A 194 -14.83 6.42 11.56
N LEU A 195 -13.94 5.44 11.74
CA LEU A 195 -12.50 5.58 11.46
C LEU A 195 -12.25 6.03 10.03
N LEU A 196 -12.91 5.40 9.04
CA LEU A 196 -12.78 5.76 7.63
C LEU A 196 -13.15 7.23 7.40
N ILE A 197 -14.26 7.68 7.97
CA ILE A 197 -14.71 9.08 7.84
C ILE A 197 -13.67 10.04 8.42
N CYS A 198 -13.11 9.72 9.59
CA CYS A 198 -12.05 10.52 10.21
C CYS A 198 -10.79 10.58 9.33
N LEU A 199 -10.33 9.44 8.82
CA LEU A 199 -9.14 9.35 7.96
C LEU A 199 -9.34 10.13 6.64
N ILE A 200 -10.48 9.95 5.97
CA ILE A 200 -10.82 10.69 4.75
C ILE A 200 -10.86 12.20 5.02
N THR A 201 -11.49 12.61 6.12
CA THR A 201 -11.65 14.03 6.48
C THR A 201 -10.29 14.69 6.71
N VAL A 202 -9.46 14.11 7.59
CA VAL A 202 -8.14 14.68 7.94
C VAL A 202 -7.21 14.68 6.73
N THR A 203 -7.20 13.60 5.94
CA THR A 203 -6.40 13.51 4.71
C THR A 203 -6.85 14.53 3.67
N SER A 204 -8.16 14.73 3.50
CA SER A 204 -8.72 15.72 2.58
C SER A 204 -8.33 17.14 3.00
N LEU A 205 -8.47 17.49 4.27
CA LEU A 205 -8.11 18.81 4.78
C LEU A 205 -6.60 19.09 4.62
N TYR A 206 -5.77 18.10 4.95
CA TYR A 206 -4.32 18.17 4.78
C TYR A 206 -3.94 18.42 3.31
N LEU A 207 -4.53 17.64 2.40
CA LEU A 207 -4.23 17.70 0.98
C LEU A 207 -4.78 18.98 0.33
N ILE A 208 -5.98 19.44 0.71
CA ILE A 208 -6.53 20.73 0.27
C ILE A 208 -5.60 21.88 0.67
N ARG A 209 -5.07 21.85 1.90
CA ARG A 209 -4.13 22.87 2.39
C ARG A 209 -2.82 22.86 1.59
N TYR A 210 -2.25 21.67 1.35
CA TYR A 210 -1.04 21.52 0.54
C TYR A 210 -1.27 21.98 -0.91
N ALA A 211 -2.30 21.46 -1.57
CA ALA A 211 -2.65 21.78 -2.95
C ALA A 211 -2.93 23.27 -3.13
N GLY A 212 -3.63 23.91 -2.18
CA GLY A 212 -3.87 25.35 -2.17
C GLY A 212 -2.60 26.19 -2.02
N LYS A 213 -1.61 25.71 -1.27
CA LYS A 213 -0.29 26.36 -1.15
C LYS A 213 0.49 26.28 -2.47
N VAL A 214 0.54 25.10 -3.10
CA VAL A 214 1.22 24.89 -4.39
C VAL A 214 0.56 25.68 -5.51
N ARG A 215 -0.77 25.70 -5.56
CA ARG A 215 -1.51 26.46 -6.57
C ARG A 215 -1.26 27.97 -6.50
N LYS A 216 -1.07 28.52 -5.29
CA LYS A 216 -0.75 29.94 -5.09
C LYS A 216 0.69 30.26 -5.47
N ASP A 217 1.62 29.33 -5.22
CA ASP A 217 3.04 29.50 -5.43
C ASP A 217 3.70 28.14 -5.71
N PRO A 218 3.92 27.78 -7.00
CA PRO A 218 4.47 26.49 -7.39
C PRO A 218 5.86 26.21 -6.79
N THR A 219 6.66 27.26 -6.51
CA THR A 219 8.02 27.12 -5.95
C THR A 219 8.02 26.52 -4.54
N LYS A 220 6.87 26.60 -3.85
CA LYS A 220 6.69 26.04 -2.52
C LYS A 220 6.26 24.57 -2.53
N GLY A 221 6.05 23.99 -3.70
CA GLY A 221 5.77 22.56 -3.88
C GLY A 221 7.02 21.71 -3.62
N LEU A 222 6.83 20.56 -2.97
CA LEU A 222 7.94 19.65 -2.65
C LEU A 222 8.53 18.97 -3.89
N VAL A 223 7.77 18.93 -4.98
CA VAL A 223 8.13 18.33 -6.27
C VAL A 223 8.31 19.40 -7.37
N TYR A 224 8.63 20.64 -7.01
CA TYR A 224 8.76 21.75 -7.96
C TYR A 224 9.76 21.48 -9.10
N ASP A 225 10.90 20.86 -8.78
CA ASP A 225 11.92 20.42 -9.73
C ASP A 225 11.42 19.33 -10.70
N LEU A 226 10.58 18.41 -10.22
CA LEU A 226 9.90 17.42 -11.07
C LEU A 226 8.89 18.10 -12.01
N GLU A 227 8.18 19.12 -11.52
CA GLU A 227 7.28 19.88 -12.38
C GLU A 227 8.05 20.70 -13.44
N GLN A 228 9.23 21.24 -13.11
CA GLN A 228 10.08 21.93 -14.09
C GLN A 228 10.58 21.01 -15.20
N SER A 229 10.96 19.77 -14.90
CA SER A 229 11.47 18.82 -15.90
C SER A 229 10.38 18.30 -16.85
N VAL A 230 9.11 18.35 -16.43
CA VAL A 230 7.95 17.95 -17.24
C VAL A 230 7.29 19.16 -17.95
N SER A 231 7.53 20.39 -17.47
CA SER A 231 6.89 21.63 -17.96
C SER A 231 7.25 22.05 -19.40
N SER A 232 8.10 21.30 -20.14
CA SER A 232 8.27 21.52 -21.58
C SER A 232 7.02 21.14 -22.40
N GLU A 233 6.05 20.42 -21.82
CA GLU A 233 4.74 20.17 -22.42
C GLU A 233 3.61 20.66 -21.52
N LYS A 234 3.28 21.97 -21.59
CA LYS A 234 1.99 22.44 -21.05
C LYS A 234 0.87 21.76 -21.85
N VAL A 235 0.07 20.93 -21.19
CA VAL A 235 -1.16 20.38 -21.76
C VAL A 235 -2.08 21.55 -22.13
N ASP A 236 -2.15 21.87 -23.41
CA ASP A 236 -3.01 22.92 -23.93
C ASP A 236 -4.46 22.41 -23.97
N PHE A 237 -5.25 22.82 -22.98
CA PHE A 237 -6.65 22.41 -22.83
C PHE A 237 -7.56 22.85 -23.99
N SER A 238 -7.11 23.84 -24.78
CA SER A 238 -7.82 24.32 -25.97
C SER A 238 -7.61 23.42 -27.20
N LYS A 239 -6.55 22.60 -27.20
CA LYS A 239 -6.23 21.61 -28.25
C LYS A 239 -6.61 20.18 -27.87
N LEU A 240 -7.26 19.98 -26.70
CA LEU A 240 -7.57 18.64 -26.24
C LEU A 240 -8.57 17.93 -27.17
N PRO A 241 -8.25 16.72 -27.64
CA PRO A 241 -9.10 15.98 -28.55
C PRO A 241 -10.47 15.77 -27.92
N THR A 242 -11.53 16.03 -28.69
CA THR A 242 -12.89 15.62 -28.32
C THR A 242 -12.91 14.12 -28.12
N ILE A 243 -13.71 13.63 -27.16
CA ILE A 243 -13.86 12.19 -26.98
C ILE A 243 -14.37 11.58 -28.31
N GLN A 244 -13.59 10.66 -28.87
CA GLN A 244 -13.90 9.91 -30.09
C GLN A 244 -14.40 8.51 -29.70
N LEU A 245 -14.98 7.78 -30.66
CA LEU A 245 -15.45 6.41 -30.45
C LEU A 245 -14.36 5.50 -29.87
N LYS A 246 -13.12 5.62 -30.35
CA LYS A 246 -11.97 4.86 -29.83
C LYS A 246 -11.76 5.04 -28.33
N HIS A 247 -11.95 6.26 -27.81
CA HIS A 247 -11.82 6.54 -26.37
C HIS A 247 -12.98 5.89 -25.60
N TYR A 248 -14.21 5.91 -26.13
CA TYR A 248 -15.33 5.19 -25.51
C TYR A 248 -15.11 3.68 -25.46
N LEU A 249 -14.57 3.09 -26.54
CA LEU A 249 -14.26 1.67 -26.59
C LEU A 249 -13.15 1.30 -25.60
N THR A 250 -12.08 2.09 -25.52
CA THR A 250 -11.03 1.90 -24.52
C THR A 250 -11.54 2.08 -23.09
N ILE A 251 -12.39 3.09 -22.83
CA ILE A 251 -13.04 3.27 -21.51
C ILE A 251 -13.91 2.06 -21.17
N ALA A 252 -14.69 1.54 -22.11
CA ALA A 252 -15.53 0.37 -21.90
C ALA A 252 -14.68 -0.86 -21.57
N ALA A 253 -13.59 -1.10 -22.32
CA ALA A 253 -12.65 -2.18 -22.03
C ALA A 253 -12.06 -2.08 -20.61
N VAL A 254 -11.68 -0.87 -20.19
CA VAL A 254 -11.17 -0.59 -18.84
C VAL A 254 -12.24 -0.81 -17.77
N ILE A 255 -13.46 -0.31 -17.96
CA ILE A 255 -14.57 -0.50 -17.01
C ILE A 255 -14.93 -1.98 -16.86
N ILE A 256 -15.02 -2.71 -17.96
CA ILE A 256 -15.26 -4.16 -17.96
C ILE A 256 -14.12 -4.88 -17.25
N GLY A 257 -12.87 -4.53 -17.56
CA GLY A 257 -11.69 -5.06 -16.88
C GLY A 257 -11.76 -4.87 -15.36
N PHE A 258 -12.06 -3.67 -14.88
CA PHE A 258 -12.23 -3.43 -13.44
C PHE A 258 -13.44 -4.12 -12.83
N GLY A 259 -14.55 -4.25 -13.57
CA GLY A 259 -15.69 -5.06 -13.14
C GLY A 259 -15.29 -6.53 -12.92
N LEU A 260 -14.46 -7.07 -13.82
CA LEU A 260 -13.90 -8.41 -13.71
C LEU A 260 -12.87 -8.54 -12.59
N VAL A 261 -12.06 -7.51 -12.31
CA VAL A 261 -11.19 -7.47 -11.12
C VAL A 261 -12.04 -7.65 -9.86
N ILE A 262 -13.06 -6.80 -9.69
CA ILE A 262 -13.92 -6.82 -8.50
C ILE A 262 -14.61 -8.18 -8.35
N TRP A 263 -15.20 -8.68 -9.43
CA TRP A 263 -15.87 -9.98 -9.43
C TRP A 263 -14.89 -11.14 -9.16
N GLY A 264 -13.73 -11.13 -9.79
CA GLY A 264 -12.71 -12.17 -9.67
C GLY A 264 -12.14 -12.25 -8.25
N VAL A 265 -11.76 -11.12 -7.66
CA VAL A 265 -11.27 -11.06 -6.27
C VAL A 265 -12.38 -11.49 -5.30
N SER A 266 -13.61 -10.99 -5.49
CA SER A 266 -14.69 -11.22 -4.52
C SER A 266 -15.34 -12.61 -4.59
N LYS A 267 -15.33 -13.27 -5.75
CA LYS A 267 -16.08 -14.54 -5.98
C LYS A 267 -15.21 -15.71 -6.41
N LYS A 268 -14.06 -15.45 -7.03
CA LYS A 268 -13.17 -16.49 -7.56
C LYS A 268 -11.85 -16.60 -6.80
N GLY A 269 -11.59 -15.69 -5.86
CA GLY A 269 -10.34 -15.65 -5.11
C GLY A 269 -9.13 -15.33 -5.98
N TRP A 270 -9.34 -14.58 -7.07
CA TRP A 270 -8.25 -14.19 -7.97
C TRP A 270 -7.16 -13.44 -7.23
N TRP A 271 -5.91 -13.76 -7.58
CA TRP A 271 -4.73 -13.12 -7.03
C TRP A 271 -3.85 -12.60 -8.17
N MET A 272 -2.54 -12.47 -7.95
CA MET A 272 -1.64 -11.81 -8.89
C MET A 272 -1.59 -12.44 -10.28
N GLU A 273 -1.70 -13.76 -10.39
CA GLU A 273 -1.64 -14.44 -11.69
C GLU A 273 -2.86 -14.09 -12.56
N GLU A 274 -4.08 -14.29 -12.04
CA GLU A 274 -5.30 -14.02 -12.79
C GLU A 274 -5.50 -12.52 -13.02
N LEU A 275 -5.16 -11.68 -12.03
CA LEU A 275 -5.18 -10.24 -12.18
C LEU A 275 -4.17 -9.79 -13.23
N GLY A 276 -2.96 -10.37 -13.24
CA GLY A 276 -1.93 -10.08 -14.23
C GLY A 276 -2.41 -10.42 -15.64
N ALA A 277 -2.97 -11.61 -15.84
CA ALA A 277 -3.56 -12.04 -17.10
C ALA A 277 -4.68 -11.09 -17.57
N LEU A 278 -5.54 -10.66 -16.65
CA LEU A 278 -6.61 -9.71 -16.93
C LEU A 278 -6.06 -8.33 -17.34
N PHE A 279 -5.08 -7.78 -16.61
CA PHE A 279 -4.46 -6.49 -16.94
C PHE A 279 -3.76 -6.53 -18.29
N LEU A 280 -3.02 -7.62 -18.58
CA LEU A 280 -2.39 -7.83 -19.88
C LEU A 280 -3.43 -7.84 -21.00
N THR A 281 -4.49 -8.63 -20.83
CA THR A 281 -5.60 -8.73 -21.80
C THR A 281 -6.29 -7.38 -21.99
N MET A 282 -6.56 -6.66 -20.91
CA MET A 282 -7.18 -5.34 -20.94
C MET A 282 -6.31 -4.32 -21.70
N GLY A 283 -4.99 -4.34 -21.50
CA GLY A 283 -4.06 -3.50 -22.25
C GLY A 283 -4.10 -3.80 -23.75
N ILE A 284 -4.01 -5.08 -24.12
CA ILE A 284 -4.07 -5.54 -25.52
C ILE A 284 -5.39 -5.13 -26.19
N VAL A 285 -6.52 -5.42 -25.54
CA VAL A 285 -7.87 -5.03 -26.04
C VAL A 285 -7.97 -3.52 -26.20
N SER A 286 -7.46 -2.75 -25.23
CA SER A 286 -7.47 -1.28 -25.29
C SER A 286 -6.66 -0.74 -26.48
N GLY A 287 -5.52 -1.36 -26.79
CA GLY A 287 -4.72 -1.04 -27.97
C GLY A 287 -5.48 -1.31 -29.28
N PHE A 288 -6.16 -2.44 -29.38
CA PHE A 288 -7.00 -2.75 -30.55
C PHE A 288 -8.19 -1.81 -30.67
N CYS A 289 -8.86 -1.46 -29.57
CA CYS A 289 -9.92 -0.43 -29.54
C CYS A 289 -9.43 0.94 -30.05
N ALA A 290 -8.14 1.25 -29.86
CA ALA A 290 -7.50 2.46 -30.35
C ALA A 290 -7.00 2.37 -31.81
N GLY A 291 -7.22 1.22 -32.48
CA GLY A 291 -6.79 0.99 -33.86
C GLY A 291 -5.30 0.64 -34.02
N TYR A 292 -4.65 0.16 -32.96
CA TYR A 292 -3.23 -0.20 -33.02
C TYR A 292 -3.03 -1.59 -33.61
N GLY A 293 -1.99 -1.75 -34.43
CA GLY A 293 -1.51 -3.07 -34.85
C GLY A 293 -0.73 -3.78 -33.73
N PRO A 294 -0.57 -5.12 -33.80
CA PRO A 294 0.09 -5.92 -32.76
C PRO A 294 1.50 -5.44 -32.39
N SER A 295 2.32 -5.05 -33.37
CA SER A 295 3.68 -4.56 -33.12
C SER A 295 3.71 -3.27 -32.30
N ARG A 296 2.76 -2.36 -32.54
CA ARG A 296 2.65 -1.13 -31.75
C ARG A 296 2.24 -1.45 -30.31
N ILE A 297 1.27 -2.33 -30.12
CA ILE A 297 0.85 -2.79 -28.79
C ILE A 297 2.03 -3.37 -28.02
N ALA A 298 2.82 -4.25 -28.64
CA ALA A 298 4.02 -4.82 -28.02
C ALA A 298 5.06 -3.74 -27.67
N SER A 299 5.32 -2.79 -28.58
CA SER A 299 6.27 -1.70 -28.33
C SER A 299 5.86 -0.79 -27.17
N GLU A 300 4.57 -0.43 -27.07
CA GLU A 300 4.05 0.38 -25.96
C GLU A 300 4.05 -0.42 -24.66
N PHE A 301 3.75 -1.72 -24.70
CA PHE A 301 3.86 -2.59 -23.54
C PHE A 301 5.29 -2.60 -22.97
N VAL A 302 6.29 -2.84 -23.82
CA VAL A 302 7.71 -2.85 -23.41
C VAL A 302 8.14 -1.50 -22.87
N LYS A 303 7.71 -0.40 -23.51
CA LYS A 303 7.97 0.96 -23.04
C LYS A 303 7.40 1.19 -21.63
N GLY A 304 6.19 0.70 -21.37
CA GLY A 304 5.55 0.79 -20.06
C GLY A 304 6.22 -0.05 -18.99
N ALA A 305 6.56 -1.30 -19.31
CA ALA A 305 7.29 -2.16 -18.38
C ALA A 305 8.68 -1.57 -18.03
N SER A 306 9.37 -1.00 -19.01
CA SER A 306 10.70 -0.40 -18.85
C SER A 306 10.69 0.85 -17.96
N SER A 307 9.64 1.67 -18.02
CA SER A 307 9.56 2.89 -17.20
C SER A 307 9.42 2.59 -15.69
N ILE A 308 9.01 1.37 -15.34
CA ILE A 308 8.76 0.94 -13.96
C ILE A 308 9.90 0.08 -13.38
N THR A 309 10.93 -0.23 -14.16
CA THR A 309 12.10 -1.00 -13.72
C THR A 309 12.70 -0.46 -12.42
N TYR A 310 12.80 0.86 -12.27
CA TYR A 310 13.26 1.48 -11.03
C TYR A 310 12.46 1.03 -9.80
N GLY A 311 11.12 1.09 -9.87
CA GLY A 311 10.22 0.68 -8.79
C GLY A 311 10.24 -0.82 -8.51
N ALA A 312 10.32 -1.63 -9.57
CA ALA A 312 10.41 -3.08 -9.45
C ALA A 312 11.65 -3.52 -8.67
N PHE A 313 12.83 -2.94 -8.97
CA PHE A 313 14.06 -3.25 -8.25
C PHE A 313 14.02 -2.82 -6.78
N ILE A 314 13.37 -1.69 -6.49
CA ILE A 314 13.17 -1.23 -5.11
C ILE A 314 12.43 -2.31 -4.30
N ILE A 315 11.37 -2.91 -4.85
CA ILE A 315 10.57 -3.91 -4.15
C ILE A 315 11.40 -5.15 -3.82
N GLY A 316 12.14 -5.67 -4.80
CA GLY A 316 12.97 -6.85 -4.58
C GLY A 316 14.15 -6.60 -3.61
N ILE A 317 14.80 -5.44 -3.68
CA ILE A 317 15.85 -5.08 -2.71
C ILE A 317 15.25 -4.93 -1.31
N ALA A 318 14.07 -4.32 -1.19
CA ALA A 318 13.40 -4.15 0.07
C ALA A 318 12.97 -5.51 0.68
N ARG A 319 12.56 -6.48 -0.13
CA ARG A 319 12.36 -7.88 0.33
C ARG A 319 13.65 -8.49 0.87
N GLY A 320 14.81 -8.10 0.35
CA GLY A 320 16.12 -8.52 0.88
C GLY A 320 16.29 -8.23 2.37
N ILE A 321 15.72 -7.14 2.89
CA ILE A 321 15.72 -6.81 4.33
C ILE A 321 15.04 -7.94 5.12
N MET A 322 13.88 -8.38 4.65
CA MET A 322 13.13 -9.47 5.27
C MET A 322 13.84 -10.81 5.16
N VAL A 323 14.43 -11.10 4.00
CA VAL A 323 15.21 -12.32 3.81
C VAL A 323 16.36 -12.41 4.81
N VAL A 324 17.05 -11.30 5.09
CA VAL A 324 18.14 -11.27 6.09
C VAL A 324 17.60 -11.59 7.49
N LEU A 325 16.47 -11.00 7.89
CA LEU A 325 15.91 -11.23 9.23
C LEU A 325 15.33 -12.65 9.38
N GLU A 326 14.75 -13.20 8.31
CA GLU A 326 14.27 -14.59 8.24
C GLU A 326 15.44 -15.57 8.33
N GLN A 327 16.52 -15.34 7.57
CA GLN A 327 17.74 -16.15 7.63
C GLN A 327 18.41 -16.08 9.01
N GLY A 328 18.39 -14.91 9.64
CA GLY A 328 18.87 -14.71 11.02
C GLY A 328 18.07 -15.45 12.10
N ASN A 329 16.89 -15.98 11.77
CA ASN A 329 15.90 -16.50 12.73
C ASN A 329 15.59 -15.48 13.86
N VAL A 330 15.56 -14.19 13.55
CA VAL A 330 15.36 -13.13 14.57
C VAL A 330 13.94 -12.58 14.61
N ILE A 331 13.12 -12.80 13.58
CA ILE A 331 11.72 -12.34 13.53
C ILE A 331 10.91 -12.87 14.72
N ASP A 332 10.98 -14.19 14.96
CA ASP A 332 10.23 -14.82 16.06
C ASP A 332 10.71 -14.31 17.43
N SER A 333 12.02 -14.04 17.58
CA SER A 333 12.57 -13.44 18.80
C SER A 333 12.12 -11.99 19.02
N ILE A 334 12.06 -11.18 17.96
CA ILE A 334 11.51 -9.82 17.99
C ILE A 334 10.06 -9.86 18.45
N VAL A 335 9.26 -10.76 17.83
CA VAL A 335 7.85 -10.96 18.17
C VAL A 335 7.69 -11.35 19.63
N ASN A 336 8.46 -12.33 20.12
CA ASN A 336 8.41 -12.78 21.52
C ASN A 336 8.81 -11.64 22.49
N GLY A 337 9.92 -10.96 22.23
CA GLY A 337 10.40 -9.86 23.08
C GLY A 337 9.42 -8.70 23.16
N LEU A 338 8.87 -8.27 22.01
CA LEU A 338 7.85 -7.22 21.99
C LEU A 338 6.55 -7.66 22.68
N SER A 339 6.16 -8.93 22.57
CA SER A 339 4.97 -9.44 23.27
C SER A 339 5.13 -9.41 24.80
N ILE A 340 6.32 -9.75 25.31
CA ILE A 340 6.64 -9.67 26.74
C ILE A 340 6.59 -8.22 27.21
N LEU A 341 7.23 -7.30 26.46
CA LEU A 341 7.23 -5.87 26.77
C LEU A 341 5.81 -5.30 26.84
N VAL A 342 4.90 -5.71 25.96
CA VAL A 342 3.50 -5.29 26.02
C VAL A 342 2.79 -5.85 27.26
N GLY A 343 3.08 -7.10 27.65
CA GLY A 343 2.52 -7.72 28.85
C GLY A 343 2.92 -7.02 30.15
N ASP A 344 4.14 -6.48 30.21
CA ASP A 344 4.68 -5.80 31.41
C ASP A 344 4.18 -4.34 31.57
N LEU A 345 3.51 -3.79 30.56
CA LEU A 345 2.94 -2.44 30.65
C LEU A 345 1.79 -2.37 31.67
N PRO A 346 1.55 -1.21 32.30
CA PRO A 346 0.34 -0.99 33.09
C PRO A 346 -0.94 -1.15 32.27
N SER A 347 -1.98 -1.75 32.85
CA SER A 347 -3.25 -2.07 32.17
C SER A 347 -3.92 -0.87 31.47
N SER A 348 -3.68 0.35 31.95
CA SER A 348 -4.20 1.59 31.35
C SER A 348 -3.60 1.92 29.98
N ILE A 349 -2.39 1.44 29.67
CA ILE A 349 -1.68 1.72 28.41
C ILE A 349 -1.34 0.46 27.60
N GLN A 350 -1.62 -0.73 28.12
CA GLN A 350 -1.38 -2.01 27.41
C GLN A 350 -2.00 -2.05 26.01
N VAL A 351 -3.20 -1.51 25.82
CA VAL A 351 -3.85 -1.46 24.50
C VAL A 351 -3.09 -0.57 23.50
N LEU A 352 -2.46 0.52 23.98
CA LEU A 352 -1.55 1.33 23.17
C LEU A 352 -0.23 0.60 22.92
N GLY A 353 0.23 -0.21 23.87
CA GLY A 353 1.35 -1.13 23.69
C GLY A 353 1.09 -2.13 22.57
N MET A 354 -0.10 -2.74 22.53
CA MET A 354 -0.54 -3.64 21.45
C MET A 354 -0.57 -2.92 20.09
N TYR A 355 -1.02 -1.68 20.05
CA TYR A 355 -0.98 -0.87 18.84
C TYR A 355 0.45 -0.53 18.42
N ALA A 356 1.31 -0.12 19.36
CA ALA A 356 2.71 0.17 19.09
C ALA A 356 3.47 -1.07 18.60
N PHE A 357 3.21 -2.24 19.22
CA PHE A 357 3.70 -3.54 18.79
C PHE A 357 3.41 -3.77 17.30
N GLN A 358 2.17 -3.54 16.87
CA GLN A 358 1.79 -3.77 15.47
C GLN A 358 2.45 -2.78 14.51
N ASN A 359 2.61 -1.51 14.90
CA ASN A 359 3.35 -0.54 14.09
C ASN A 359 4.83 -0.92 13.95
N ILE A 360 5.46 -1.38 15.03
CA ILE A 360 6.86 -1.82 15.04
C ILE A 360 7.00 -3.09 14.20
N MET A 361 6.10 -4.06 14.37
CA MET A 361 6.09 -5.28 13.59
C MET A 361 5.94 -5.02 12.09
N ASN A 362 5.13 -4.02 11.70
CA ASN A 362 4.98 -3.69 10.29
C ASN A 362 6.27 -3.15 9.65
N VAL A 363 7.19 -2.55 10.43
CA VAL A 363 8.52 -2.15 9.94
C VAL A 363 9.27 -3.36 9.38
N PHE A 364 9.12 -4.51 10.05
CA PHE A 364 9.71 -5.76 9.62
C PHE A 364 8.81 -6.43 8.57
N ILE A 365 7.53 -6.68 8.89
CA ILE A 365 6.61 -7.46 8.05
C ILE A 365 5.58 -6.54 7.37
N THR A 366 5.92 -5.93 6.23
CA THR A 366 5.01 -5.04 5.46
C THR A 366 3.91 -5.72 4.65
N SER A 367 3.67 -7.01 4.88
CA SER A 367 2.60 -7.77 4.23
C SER A 367 1.48 -7.97 5.24
N GLY A 368 0.32 -7.36 5.04
CA GLY A 368 -0.81 -7.49 5.97
C GLY A 368 -1.20 -8.94 6.25
N THR A 369 -1.22 -9.81 5.23
CA THR A 369 -1.52 -11.23 5.43
C THR A 369 -0.42 -11.95 6.21
N GLY A 370 0.85 -11.66 5.91
CA GLY A 370 2.01 -12.19 6.61
C GLY A 370 2.05 -11.75 8.07
N MET A 371 1.80 -10.47 8.32
CA MET A 371 1.77 -9.92 9.67
C MET A 371 0.59 -10.49 10.48
N ALA A 372 -0.57 -10.72 9.86
CA ALA A 372 -1.71 -11.35 10.53
C ALA A 372 -1.34 -12.76 11.04
N VAL A 373 -0.78 -13.62 10.18
CA VAL A 373 -0.46 -15.02 10.54
C VAL A 373 0.68 -15.11 11.56
N THR A 374 1.58 -14.12 11.61
CA THR A 374 2.68 -14.07 12.58
C THR A 374 2.26 -13.45 13.90
N THR A 375 1.50 -12.37 13.90
CA THR A 375 1.24 -11.61 15.13
C THR A 375 -0.07 -11.99 15.82
N MET A 376 -1.14 -12.25 15.08
CA MET A 376 -2.46 -12.49 15.67
C MET A 376 -2.53 -13.73 16.57
N PRO A 377 -1.84 -14.85 16.30
CA PRO A 377 -1.81 -15.99 17.23
C PRO A 377 -1.21 -15.69 18.60
N ILE A 378 -0.47 -14.58 18.74
CA ILE A 378 0.11 -14.12 20.00
C ILE A 378 -0.76 -13.01 20.59
N MET A 379 -1.19 -12.07 19.74
CA MET A 379 -2.01 -10.93 20.13
C MET A 379 -3.42 -11.30 20.58
N THR A 380 -3.95 -12.43 20.10
CA THR A 380 -5.26 -12.97 20.51
C THR A 380 -5.23 -13.46 21.96
N PRO A 381 -4.39 -14.45 22.35
CA PRO A 381 -4.30 -14.89 23.73
C PRO A 381 -3.79 -13.79 24.67
N LEU A 382 -2.91 -12.90 24.19
CA LEU A 382 -2.51 -11.72 24.95
C LEU A 382 -3.71 -10.81 25.25
N SER A 383 -4.60 -10.57 24.27
CA SER A 383 -5.79 -9.76 24.50
C SER A 383 -6.72 -10.39 25.55
N ASP A 384 -6.90 -11.71 25.52
CA ASP A 384 -7.72 -12.43 26.50
C ASP A 384 -7.15 -12.30 27.92
N LEU A 385 -5.83 -12.46 28.08
CA LEU A 385 -5.14 -12.33 29.36
C LEU A 385 -5.29 -10.91 29.94
N LEU A 386 -5.22 -9.90 29.09
CA LEU A 386 -5.27 -8.49 29.49
C LEU A 386 -6.71 -7.95 29.61
N GLY A 387 -7.72 -8.78 29.39
CA GLY A 387 -9.13 -8.36 29.42
C GLY A 387 -9.50 -7.37 28.31
N VAL A 388 -8.72 -7.35 27.22
CA VAL A 388 -8.95 -6.59 26.01
C VAL A 388 -9.72 -7.48 25.03
N THR A 389 -10.72 -6.95 24.35
CA THR A 389 -11.46 -7.77 23.39
C THR A 389 -10.56 -8.17 22.21
N ARG A 390 -10.71 -9.40 21.74
CA ARG A 390 -10.01 -9.88 20.53
C ARG A 390 -10.26 -8.98 19.32
N GLN A 391 -11.45 -8.40 19.22
CA GLN A 391 -11.79 -7.43 18.19
C GLN A 391 -10.96 -6.12 18.30
N THR A 392 -10.65 -5.66 19.52
CA THR A 392 -9.72 -4.53 19.72
C THR A 392 -8.29 -4.91 19.29
N SER A 393 -7.88 -6.16 19.51
CA SER A 393 -6.60 -6.70 19.03
C SER A 393 -6.51 -6.69 17.49
N VAL A 394 -7.59 -7.11 16.81
CA VAL A 394 -7.73 -7.01 15.34
C VAL A 394 -7.63 -5.56 14.88
N LEU A 395 -8.29 -4.62 15.56
CA LEU A 395 -8.21 -3.21 15.21
C LEU A 395 -6.78 -2.66 15.36
N ALA A 396 -6.05 -3.07 16.40
CA ALA A 396 -4.65 -2.70 16.61
C ALA A 396 -3.74 -3.18 15.48
N PHE A 397 -3.92 -4.45 15.08
CA PHE A 397 -3.25 -5.05 13.93
C PHE A 397 -3.50 -4.25 12.64
N GLN A 398 -4.77 -4.03 12.33
CA GLN A 398 -5.20 -3.40 11.10
C GLN A 398 -4.67 -1.96 10.96
N LEU A 399 -4.73 -1.18 12.04
CA LEU A 399 -4.21 0.18 12.07
C LEU A 399 -2.68 0.21 11.95
N GLY A 400 -1.99 -0.74 12.59
CA GLY A 400 -0.52 -0.86 12.49
C GLY A 400 -0.05 -1.14 11.08
N ASP A 401 -0.71 -2.07 10.38
CA ASP A 401 -0.45 -2.40 8.97
C ASP A 401 -0.75 -1.21 8.07
N GLY A 402 -2.00 -0.71 8.12
CA GLY A 402 -2.49 0.28 7.16
C GLY A 402 -1.74 1.63 7.19
N ILE A 403 -1.44 2.15 8.38
CA ILE A 403 -0.89 3.50 8.53
C ILE A 403 0.57 3.57 8.06
N THR A 404 1.40 2.63 8.51
CA THR A 404 2.84 2.68 8.28
C THR A 404 3.23 2.24 6.87
N ASN A 405 2.37 1.52 6.14
CA ASN A 405 2.61 1.15 4.75
C ASN A 405 2.84 2.36 3.82
N MET A 406 2.35 3.55 4.16
CA MET A 406 2.56 4.77 3.37
C MET A 406 3.87 5.51 3.66
N ILE A 407 4.71 4.98 4.55
CA ILE A 407 6.07 5.48 4.78
C ILE A 407 7.14 4.41 4.57
N LEU A 408 6.83 3.13 4.79
CA LEU A 408 7.83 2.08 4.78
C LEU A 408 8.30 1.77 3.35
N PRO A 409 9.62 1.81 3.07
CA PRO A 409 10.15 1.59 1.72
C PRO A 409 10.05 0.11 1.29
N THR A 410 9.71 -0.78 2.22
CA THR A 410 9.36 -2.19 2.03
C THR A 410 7.90 -2.40 1.61
N SER A 411 7.09 -1.35 1.54
CA SER A 411 5.72 -1.44 1.00
C SER A 411 5.72 -1.39 -0.52
N SER A 412 5.27 -2.49 -1.16
CA SER A 412 5.17 -2.59 -2.61
C SER A 412 4.19 -1.57 -3.21
N ALA A 413 3.07 -1.31 -2.55
CA ALA A 413 2.06 -0.36 -2.99
C ALA A 413 2.57 1.09 -3.02
N LEU A 414 3.27 1.50 -1.95
CA LEU A 414 3.91 2.82 -1.89
C LEU A 414 4.96 2.95 -2.99
N MET A 415 5.89 2.00 -3.06
CA MET A 415 7.01 2.10 -3.99
C MET A 415 6.57 2.01 -5.45
N GLY A 416 5.54 1.21 -5.76
CA GLY A 416 4.90 1.18 -7.08
C GLY A 416 4.26 2.53 -7.45
N SER A 417 3.52 3.14 -6.51
CA SER A 417 2.92 4.47 -6.72
C SER A 417 3.97 5.57 -6.96
N LEU A 418 5.08 5.52 -6.21
CA LEU A 418 6.19 6.46 -6.36
C LEU A 418 6.95 6.27 -7.67
N ALA A 419 7.15 5.02 -8.10
CA ALA A 419 7.80 4.71 -9.36
C ALA A 419 7.02 5.27 -10.56
N VAL A 420 5.70 5.04 -10.59
CA VAL A 420 4.84 5.53 -11.69
C VAL A 420 4.68 7.05 -11.67
N SER A 421 4.74 7.69 -10.50
CA SER A 421 4.66 9.15 -10.39
C SER A 421 5.97 9.88 -10.64
N GLY A 422 7.11 9.18 -10.61
CA GLY A 422 8.44 9.79 -10.65
C GLY A 422 8.80 10.58 -9.38
N ILE A 423 8.01 10.45 -8.30
CA ILE A 423 8.25 11.17 -7.06
C ILE A 423 9.31 10.45 -6.24
N ALA A 424 10.38 11.17 -5.91
CA ALA A 424 11.42 10.63 -5.03
C ALA A 424 10.86 10.30 -3.63
N TYR A 425 11.19 9.11 -3.12
CA TYR A 425 10.72 8.60 -1.82
C TYR A 425 10.91 9.60 -0.67
N GLN A 426 12.04 10.30 -0.64
CA GLN A 426 12.36 11.27 0.41
C GLN A 426 11.40 12.46 0.42
N LYS A 427 10.93 12.90 -0.75
CA LYS A 427 9.93 13.97 -0.88
C LYS A 427 8.56 13.51 -0.41
N TRP A 428 8.20 12.27 -0.75
CA TRP A 428 6.98 11.64 -0.25
C TRP A 428 6.98 11.55 1.27
N VAL A 429 8.06 11.02 1.87
CA VAL A 429 8.20 10.93 3.33
C VAL A 429 8.06 12.31 3.97
N ARG A 430 8.76 13.33 3.46
CA ARG A 430 8.67 14.70 4.00
C ARG A 430 7.25 15.27 3.90
N PHE A 431 6.51 14.91 2.86
CA PHE A 431 5.12 15.28 2.67
C PHE A 431 4.17 14.50 3.59
N PHE A 432 4.33 13.20 3.70
CA PHE A 432 3.39 12.33 4.41
C PHE A 432 3.63 12.31 5.92
N TRP A 433 4.86 12.57 6.39
CA TRP A 433 5.23 12.47 7.80
C TRP A 433 4.27 13.20 8.76
N PRO A 434 3.89 14.48 8.54
CA PRO A 434 2.93 15.14 9.44
C PRO A 434 1.55 14.48 9.43
N LEU A 435 1.10 14.00 8.26
CA LEU A 435 -0.18 13.31 8.12
C LEU A 435 -0.16 11.93 8.80
N MET A 436 0.96 11.21 8.68
CA MET A 436 1.17 9.95 9.38
C MET A 436 1.06 10.13 10.89
N CYS A 437 1.67 11.17 11.46
CA CYS A 437 1.53 11.46 12.89
C CYS A 437 0.06 11.70 13.27
N MET A 438 -0.70 12.42 12.44
CA MET A 438 -2.15 12.58 12.67
C MET A 438 -2.89 11.24 12.60
N TRP A 439 -2.57 10.37 11.65
CA TRP A 439 -3.15 9.03 11.56
C TRP A 439 -2.80 8.14 12.75
N LEU A 440 -1.56 8.19 13.24
CA LEU A 440 -1.13 7.45 14.44
C LEU A 440 -1.90 7.90 15.68
N ILE A 441 -2.12 9.22 15.83
CA ILE A 441 -2.92 9.77 16.94
C ILE A 441 -4.39 9.33 16.81
N ILE A 442 -4.97 9.40 15.60
CA ILE A 442 -6.33 8.91 15.36
C ILE A 442 -6.41 7.42 15.71
N GLY A 443 -5.45 6.61 15.25
CA GLY A 443 -5.38 5.19 15.57
C GLY A 443 -5.34 4.94 17.07
N ALA A 444 -4.46 5.64 17.80
CA ALA A 444 -4.37 5.55 19.26
C ALA A 444 -5.69 5.90 19.95
N VAL A 445 -6.37 6.98 19.53
CA VAL A 445 -7.68 7.36 20.06
C VAL A 445 -8.72 6.28 19.81
N PHE A 446 -8.79 5.73 18.59
CA PHE A 446 -9.73 4.65 18.26
C PHE A 446 -9.48 3.37 19.05
N ILE A 447 -8.21 3.04 19.30
CA ILE A 447 -7.84 1.90 20.13
C ILE A 447 -8.26 2.08 21.59
N ILE A 448 -8.06 3.27 22.16
CA ILE A 448 -8.54 3.59 23.51
C ILE A 448 -10.06 3.49 23.57
N VAL A 449 -10.77 4.10 22.61
CA VAL A 449 -12.23 4.06 22.54
C VAL A 449 -12.72 2.61 22.44
N ALA A 450 -12.13 1.80 21.55
CA ALA A 450 -12.47 0.40 21.38
C ALA A 450 -12.32 -0.41 22.69
N ASN A 451 -11.24 -0.15 23.44
CA ASN A 451 -11.02 -0.79 24.73
C ASN A 451 -12.06 -0.38 25.79
N VAL A 452 -12.36 0.93 25.89
CA VAL A 452 -13.32 1.47 26.88
C VAL A 452 -14.73 0.94 26.64
N ILE A 453 -15.17 0.88 25.39
CA ILE A 453 -16.53 0.39 25.04
C ILE A 453 -16.63 -1.13 24.98
N LYS A 454 -15.53 -1.86 25.23
CA LYS A 454 -15.43 -3.31 25.03
C LYS A 454 -15.92 -3.72 23.63
N TYR A 455 -15.29 -3.15 22.61
CA TYR A 455 -15.63 -3.33 21.21
C TYR A 455 -15.70 -4.81 20.78
N THR A 456 -16.76 -5.19 20.08
CA THR A 456 -17.04 -6.57 19.61
C THR A 456 -17.38 -6.62 18.12
#